data_AF-A0A496UBL7-F1
#
_entry.id   AF-A0A496UBL7-F1
#
_cell.length_a   1.000
_cell.length_b   1.000
_cell.length_c   1.000
_cell.angle_alpha   90.00
_cell.angle_beta   90.00
_cell.angle_gamma   90.00
#
_symmetry.space_group_name_H-M   'P 1'
#
loop_
_entity.id
_entity.type
_entity.pdbx_description
1 polymer ?
#
loop_
_entity_poly.entity_id
_entity_poly.type
_entity_poly.pdbx_seq_one_letter_code
_entity_poly.pdbx_strand_id
1 'polypeptide(L)'
;MLSFVLSVGIISSAKANWYFGEWEELTNINLNQLKNHPDLALIAVLKASGYQQLDQIENCRKCIEIAKSLECDPKLISTLLIAGLQNSFGKIAAIQGRTEKARQYFSDSVSIGNSGRAVSIAAHARSVKQLASLGLIPEVEKLIEIENRDTHSLDSEQLEKSRINYEAVKAFAISGGSYLADDTNEKPDNISLQEILSMGKDVDLVVAGMRHSGSTALFNILRLILESLEIEFESGYSEKTWLRQSRRNTKLRLIKTHEIRDDLIFGQAIIISTVRDLRDTVASAARRKFKQYQQLGAVEYAKFNRSLHEMWNLQAHYTFNYEQFITEPDIAVSALLGFLGIQSVNIAKLLAELNSLPTDDWDKTLLSPTHVTDPKRLLSYTDTLSQDDAETITRQNYKWLLANGYV
;
A
#
# COMPACT_ATOMS: atom_id res chain seq x y z
N MET A 1 -10.11 -2.90 21.69
CA MET A 1 -10.20 -2.37 20.31
C MET A 1 -9.04 -1.42 19.97
N LEU A 2 -8.67 -0.44 20.82
CA LEU A 2 -7.51 0.45 20.61
C LEU A 2 -6.14 -0.27 20.56
N SER A 3 -5.92 -1.36 21.30
CA SER A 3 -4.61 -2.05 21.28
C SER A 3 -4.36 -2.89 20.02
N PHE A 4 -5.39 -3.15 19.20
CA PHE A 4 -5.30 -4.02 18.02
C PHE A 4 -5.04 -3.22 16.73
N VAL A 5 -5.57 -1.99 16.60
CA VAL A 5 -5.25 -1.11 15.47
C VAL A 5 -3.79 -0.64 15.52
N LEU A 6 -3.23 -0.48 16.73
CA LEU A 6 -1.79 -0.26 16.92
C LEU A 6 -0.94 -1.49 16.58
N SER A 7 -1.53 -2.70 16.58
CA SER A 7 -0.80 -3.96 16.41
C SER A 7 -0.50 -4.25 14.94
N VAL A 8 -1.48 -4.13 14.04
CA VAL A 8 -1.27 -4.44 12.61
C VAL A 8 -0.24 -3.51 11.95
N GLY A 9 -0.22 -2.23 12.32
CA GLY A 9 0.77 -1.28 11.77
C GLY A 9 2.22 -1.59 12.17
N ILE A 10 2.45 -2.30 13.28
CA ILE A 10 3.80 -2.46 13.81
C ILE A 10 4.65 -3.45 13.01
N ILE A 11 4.05 -4.54 12.51
CA ILE A 11 4.78 -5.52 11.71
C ILE A 11 5.12 -4.96 10.32
N SER A 12 4.18 -4.28 9.68
CA SER A 12 4.43 -3.61 8.39
C SER A 12 5.50 -2.51 8.53
N SER A 13 5.44 -1.73 9.61
CA SER A 13 6.47 -0.75 9.94
C SER A 13 7.83 -1.41 10.18
N ALA A 14 7.88 -2.49 10.96
CA ALA A 14 9.12 -3.24 11.21
C ALA A 14 9.71 -3.83 9.92
N LYS A 15 8.89 -4.44 9.06
CA LYS A 15 9.34 -4.95 7.76
C LYS A 15 9.91 -3.84 6.89
N ALA A 16 9.26 -2.69 6.82
CA ALA A 16 9.77 -1.56 6.04
C ALA A 16 11.06 -0.99 6.62
N ASN A 17 11.11 -0.75 7.92
CA ASN A 17 12.32 -0.30 8.60
C ASN A 17 13.46 -1.29 8.35
N TRP A 18 13.17 -2.60 8.35
CA TRP A 18 14.12 -3.60 7.91
C TRP A 18 14.50 -3.43 6.45
N TYR A 19 13.59 -3.33 5.49
CA TYR A 19 13.90 -3.16 4.06
C TYR A 19 14.74 -1.91 3.75
N PHE A 20 14.52 -0.81 4.47
CA PHE A 20 15.22 0.46 4.26
C PHE A 20 16.43 0.66 5.15
N GLY A 21 16.74 -0.30 6.02
CA GLY A 21 17.86 -0.18 6.95
C GLY A 21 17.69 0.95 7.97
N GLU A 22 16.47 1.15 8.46
CA GLU A 22 16.14 1.98 9.64
C GLU A 22 16.43 1.18 10.91
N TRP A 23 17.71 0.96 11.17
CA TRP A 23 18.16 0.04 12.21
C TRP A 23 17.80 0.53 13.61
N GLU A 24 17.93 1.83 13.86
CA GLU A 24 17.58 2.48 15.11
C GLU A 24 16.09 2.29 15.41
N GLU A 25 15.22 2.57 14.44
CA GLU A 25 13.76 2.40 14.55
C GLU A 25 13.38 0.96 14.88
N LEU A 26 14.04 -0.02 14.24
CA LEU A 26 13.86 -1.44 14.56
C LEU A 26 14.25 -1.75 16.01
N THR A 27 15.38 -1.20 16.48
CA THR A 27 15.83 -1.44 17.86
C THR A 27 14.97 -0.72 18.91
N ASN A 28 14.24 0.32 18.53
CA ASN A 28 13.32 1.04 19.42
C ASN A 28 12.00 0.28 19.69
N ILE A 29 11.69 -0.78 18.93
CA ILE A 29 10.45 -1.56 19.12
C ILE A 29 10.41 -2.21 20.51
N ASN A 30 9.42 -1.86 21.33
CA ASN A 30 9.28 -2.42 22.67
C ASN A 30 8.57 -3.79 22.64
N LEU A 31 9.34 -4.89 22.61
CA LEU A 31 8.81 -6.25 22.57
C LEU A 31 7.90 -6.58 23.77
N ASN A 32 8.09 -5.95 24.93
CA ASN A 32 7.23 -6.18 26.10
C ASN A 32 5.81 -5.66 25.91
N GLN A 33 5.63 -4.62 25.09
CA GLN A 33 4.30 -4.10 24.76
C GLN A 33 3.56 -5.00 23.74
N LEU A 34 4.26 -5.97 23.15
CA LEU A 34 3.78 -6.81 22.06
C LEU A 34 3.64 -8.28 22.45
N LYS A 35 3.64 -8.61 23.74
CA LYS A 35 3.58 -10.00 24.25
C LYS A 35 2.44 -10.84 23.66
N ASN A 36 1.32 -10.20 23.29
CA ASN A 36 0.14 -10.85 22.72
C ASN A 36 0.03 -10.69 21.20
N HIS A 37 1.08 -10.17 20.53
CA HIS A 37 1.07 -9.97 19.09
C HIS A 37 1.31 -11.30 18.36
N PRO A 38 0.49 -11.68 17.36
CA PRO A 38 0.67 -12.95 16.65
C PRO A 38 2.05 -13.05 15.97
N ASP A 39 2.53 -11.94 15.39
CA ASP A 39 3.84 -11.88 14.72
C ASP A 39 5.02 -11.50 15.63
N LEU A 40 4.90 -11.60 16.97
CA LEU A 40 5.95 -11.19 17.91
C LEU A 40 7.30 -11.87 17.61
N ALA A 41 7.27 -13.15 17.23
CA ALA A 41 8.44 -13.93 16.89
C ALA A 41 9.22 -13.29 15.72
N LEU A 42 8.53 -12.96 14.63
CA LEU A 42 9.12 -12.27 13.47
C LEU A 42 9.62 -10.86 13.83
N ILE A 43 8.83 -10.09 14.60
CA ILE A 43 9.23 -8.75 15.06
C ILE A 43 10.53 -8.82 15.86
N ALA A 44 10.68 -9.83 16.72
CA ALA A 44 11.90 -10.05 17.50
C ALA A 44 13.12 -10.33 16.59
N VAL A 45 12.97 -11.10 15.50
CA VAL A 45 14.07 -11.35 14.54
C VAL A 45 14.43 -10.09 13.74
N LEU A 46 13.43 -9.31 13.30
CA LEU A 46 13.67 -8.04 12.61
C LEU A 46 14.41 -7.05 13.53
N LYS A 47 14.00 -6.96 14.80
CA LYS A 47 14.71 -6.18 15.83
C LYS A 47 16.13 -6.72 16.09
N ALA A 48 16.32 -8.04 16.14
CA ALA A 48 17.65 -8.64 16.26
C ALA A 48 18.57 -8.23 15.09
N SER A 49 18.03 -8.21 13.87
CA SER A 49 18.75 -7.75 12.68
C SER A 49 19.16 -6.28 12.79
N GLY A 50 18.29 -5.41 13.34
CA GLY A 50 18.67 -4.03 13.68
C GLY A 50 19.86 -3.96 14.64
N TYR A 51 19.83 -4.73 15.74
CA TYR A 51 20.97 -4.81 16.67
C TYR A 51 22.25 -5.36 16.01
N GLN A 52 22.14 -6.34 15.12
CA GLN A 52 23.28 -6.87 14.37
C GLN A 52 23.94 -5.77 13.51
N GLN A 53 23.14 -4.92 12.87
CA GLN A 53 23.64 -3.86 11.98
C GLN A 53 24.25 -2.67 12.73
N LEU A 54 23.86 -2.49 13.99
CA LEU A 54 24.41 -1.48 14.91
C LEU A 54 25.55 -2.01 15.78
N ASP A 55 26.10 -3.19 15.47
CA ASP A 55 27.17 -3.86 16.23
C ASP A 55 26.84 -4.14 17.71
N GLN A 56 25.54 -4.29 18.03
CA GLN A 56 25.06 -4.61 19.38
C GLN A 56 24.81 -6.11 19.51
N ILE A 57 25.87 -6.91 19.36
CA ILE A 57 25.77 -8.37 19.21
C ILE A 57 25.08 -9.06 20.39
N GLU A 58 25.30 -8.60 21.63
CA GLU A 58 24.63 -9.18 22.80
C GLU A 58 23.10 -8.94 22.77
N ASN A 59 22.66 -7.77 22.33
CA ASN A 59 21.24 -7.47 22.19
C ASN A 59 20.62 -8.24 21.02
N CYS A 60 21.36 -8.43 19.94
CA CYS A 60 20.98 -9.32 18.85
C CYS A 60 20.73 -10.74 19.39
N ARG A 61 21.67 -11.34 20.11
CA ARG A 61 21.52 -12.69 20.68
C ARG A 61 20.30 -12.80 21.59
N LYS A 62 20.08 -11.82 22.48
CA LYS A 62 18.88 -11.79 23.35
C LYS A 62 17.58 -11.81 22.54
N CYS A 63 17.48 -11.02 21.48
CA CYS A 63 16.28 -10.99 20.63
C CYS A 63 16.10 -12.30 19.84
N ILE A 64 17.18 -12.95 19.43
CA ILE A 64 17.14 -14.27 18.79
C ILE A 64 16.64 -15.34 19.75
N GLU A 65 17.10 -15.32 21.01
CA GLU A 65 16.59 -16.25 22.02
C GLU A 65 15.10 -16.02 22.33
N ILE A 66 14.64 -14.76 22.34
CA ILE A 66 13.21 -14.45 22.40
C ILE A 66 12.47 -15.06 21.20
N ALA A 67 12.95 -14.83 19.98
CA ALA A 67 12.30 -15.37 18.77
C ALA A 67 12.23 -16.91 18.78
N LYS A 68 13.31 -17.59 19.19
CA LYS A 68 13.34 -19.06 19.35
C LYS A 68 12.36 -19.55 20.40
N SER A 69 12.27 -18.86 21.54
CA SER A 69 11.32 -19.20 22.61
C SER A 69 9.86 -19.06 22.18
N LEU A 70 9.61 -18.28 21.12
CA LEU A 70 8.31 -18.10 20.47
C LEU A 70 8.14 -19.00 19.23
N GLU A 71 8.94 -20.07 19.12
CA GLU A 71 8.87 -21.06 18.04
C GLU A 71 9.06 -20.48 16.63
N CYS A 72 9.81 -19.37 16.51
CA CYS A 72 10.16 -18.84 15.19
C CYS A 72 10.95 -19.89 14.38
N ASP A 73 10.61 -20.04 13.10
CA ASP A 73 11.31 -20.93 12.18
C ASP A 73 12.83 -20.62 12.17
N PRO A 74 13.70 -21.58 12.53
CA PRO A 74 15.15 -21.41 12.48
C PRO A 74 15.65 -20.98 11.11
N LYS A 75 15.00 -21.44 10.03
CA LYS A 75 15.36 -21.04 8.67
C LYS A 75 15.14 -19.55 8.46
N LEU A 76 14.02 -18.99 8.90
CA LEU A 76 13.72 -17.56 8.82
C LEU A 76 14.73 -16.73 9.62
N ILE A 77 15.10 -17.20 10.82
CA ILE A 77 16.14 -16.57 11.65
C ILE A 77 17.47 -16.50 10.89
N SER A 78 17.98 -17.66 10.44
CA SER A 78 19.25 -17.72 9.71
C SER A 78 19.23 -16.86 8.47
N THR A 79 18.11 -16.88 7.76
CA THR A 79 17.87 -16.15 6.54
C THR A 79 18.00 -14.63 6.78
N LEU A 80 17.30 -14.06 7.77
CA LEU A 80 17.42 -12.63 8.09
C LEU A 80 18.83 -12.22 8.59
N LEU A 81 19.51 -13.09 9.34
CA LEU A 81 20.90 -12.82 9.77
C LEU A 81 21.89 -12.85 8.60
N ILE A 82 21.68 -13.73 7.62
CA ILE A 82 22.48 -13.78 6.38
C ILE A 82 22.25 -12.51 5.55
N ALA A 83 21.03 -11.99 5.46
CA ALA A 83 20.79 -10.68 4.84
C ALA A 83 21.63 -9.59 5.50
N GLY A 84 21.70 -9.61 6.82
CA GLY A 84 22.54 -8.68 7.58
C GLY A 84 24.03 -8.79 7.20
N LEU A 85 24.54 -9.99 6.97
CA LEU A 85 25.90 -10.21 6.48
C LEU A 85 26.09 -9.67 5.05
N GLN A 86 25.13 -9.92 4.16
CA GLN A 86 25.17 -9.38 2.80
C GLN A 86 25.17 -7.84 2.80
N ASN A 87 24.37 -7.19 3.66
CA ASN A 87 24.40 -5.74 3.82
C ASN A 87 25.79 -5.24 4.26
N SER A 88 26.43 -5.94 5.19
CA SER A 88 27.81 -5.63 5.62
C SER A 88 28.84 -5.85 4.50
N PHE A 89 28.69 -6.90 3.69
CA PHE A 89 29.55 -7.09 2.51
C PHE A 89 29.33 -6.01 1.44
N GLY A 90 28.10 -5.52 1.28
CA GLY A 90 27.78 -4.37 0.45
C GLY A 90 28.53 -3.12 0.89
N LYS A 91 28.49 -2.81 2.19
CA LYS A 91 29.26 -1.71 2.81
C LYS A 91 30.77 -1.86 2.58
N ILE A 92 31.33 -3.05 2.81
CA ILE A 92 32.77 -3.31 2.60
C ILE A 92 33.16 -3.15 1.14
N ALA A 93 32.38 -3.72 0.22
CA ALA A 93 32.64 -3.61 -1.21
C ALA A 93 32.59 -2.15 -1.69
N ALA A 94 31.65 -1.36 -1.16
CA ALA A 94 31.54 0.06 -1.46
C ALA A 94 32.77 0.86 -1.00
N ILE A 95 33.24 0.65 0.24
CA ILE A 95 34.47 1.28 0.76
C ILE A 95 35.69 0.92 -0.11
N GLN A 96 35.70 -0.28 -0.68
CA GLN A 96 36.76 -0.74 -1.60
C GLN A 96 36.61 -0.23 -3.03
N GLY A 97 35.61 0.62 -3.33
CA GLY A 97 35.33 1.12 -4.68
C GLY A 97 34.79 0.06 -5.64
N ARG A 98 34.29 -1.08 -5.14
CA ARG A 98 33.76 -2.19 -5.95
C ARG A 98 32.24 -2.03 -6.15
N THR A 99 31.84 -0.98 -6.87
CA THR A 99 30.43 -0.55 -6.99
C THR A 99 29.47 -1.65 -7.42
N GLU A 100 29.76 -2.40 -8.49
CA GLU A 100 28.87 -3.48 -8.94
C GLU A 100 28.70 -4.59 -7.90
N LYS A 101 29.79 -4.94 -7.21
CA LYS A 101 29.75 -5.95 -6.17
C LYS A 101 29.00 -5.47 -4.93
N ALA A 102 29.13 -4.19 -4.59
CA ALA A 102 28.33 -3.58 -3.53
C ALA A 102 26.84 -3.62 -3.87
N ARG A 103 26.47 -3.28 -5.11
CA ARG A 103 25.09 -3.33 -5.61
C ARG A 103 24.52 -4.76 -5.53
N GLN A 104 25.29 -5.74 -5.97
CA GLN A 104 24.90 -7.16 -5.86
C GLN A 104 24.64 -7.55 -4.41
N TYR A 105 25.57 -7.24 -3.49
CA TYR A 105 25.40 -7.57 -2.08
C TYR A 105 24.20 -6.84 -1.42
N PHE A 106 23.96 -5.57 -1.75
CA PHE A 106 22.76 -4.88 -1.27
C PHE A 106 21.48 -5.50 -1.83
N SER A 107 21.48 -5.91 -3.10
CA SER A 107 20.38 -6.68 -3.70
C SER A 107 20.15 -7.99 -2.96
N ASP A 108 21.20 -8.77 -2.74
CA ASP A 108 21.13 -10.05 -2.03
C ASP A 108 20.65 -9.87 -0.57
N SER A 109 20.97 -8.74 0.06
CA SER A 109 20.53 -8.41 1.41
C SER A 109 19.02 -8.17 1.54
N VAL A 110 18.33 -7.87 0.44
CA VAL A 110 16.88 -7.66 0.40
C VAL A 110 16.11 -8.74 -0.37
N SER A 111 16.81 -9.58 -1.14
CA SER A 111 16.24 -10.66 -1.98
C SER A 111 15.82 -11.90 -1.18
N ILE A 112 15.72 -11.75 0.13
CA ILE A 112 15.53 -12.86 1.04
C ILE A 112 14.07 -13.33 0.98
N GLY A 113 13.84 -14.38 0.17
CA GLY A 113 12.55 -15.04 0.02
C GLY A 113 11.66 -14.47 -1.10
N ASN A 114 12.04 -13.35 -1.71
CA ASN A 114 11.29 -12.70 -2.79
C ASN A 114 12.22 -12.38 -3.96
N SER A 115 11.74 -12.59 -5.19
CA SER A 115 12.33 -12.07 -6.43
C SER A 115 11.36 -11.05 -7.05
N GLY A 116 11.85 -10.02 -7.74
CA GLY A 116 11.02 -9.08 -8.50
C GLY A 116 11.38 -7.59 -8.34
N ARG A 117 10.57 -6.71 -8.95
CA ARG A 117 10.81 -5.25 -9.03
C ARG A 117 10.86 -4.56 -7.66
N ALA A 118 10.08 -5.04 -6.69
CA ALA A 118 10.09 -4.51 -5.34
C ALA A 118 11.44 -4.72 -4.62
N VAL A 119 12.10 -5.84 -4.91
CA VAL A 119 13.45 -6.15 -4.41
C VAL A 119 14.45 -5.16 -4.99
N SER A 120 14.35 -4.83 -6.28
CA SER A 120 15.22 -3.83 -6.91
C SER A 120 15.09 -2.46 -6.25
N ILE A 121 13.85 -2.00 -6.01
CA ILE A 121 13.57 -0.71 -5.37
C ILE A 121 14.11 -0.70 -3.93
N ALA A 122 13.83 -1.75 -3.16
CA ALA A 122 14.34 -1.87 -1.79
C ALA A 122 15.88 -1.96 -1.76
N ALA A 123 16.49 -2.66 -2.71
CA ALA A 123 17.94 -2.79 -2.85
C ALA A 123 18.58 -1.44 -3.16
N HIS A 124 17.97 -0.67 -4.07
CA HIS A 124 18.42 0.67 -4.40
C HIS A 124 18.33 1.59 -3.17
N ALA A 125 17.15 1.68 -2.55
CA ALA A 125 16.96 2.51 -1.36
C ALA A 125 17.90 2.12 -0.20
N ARG A 126 18.10 0.81 0.02
CA ARG A 126 19.11 0.27 0.94
C ARG A 126 20.49 0.80 0.60
N SER A 127 20.93 0.62 -0.66
CA SER A 127 22.27 0.98 -1.09
C SER A 127 22.54 2.47 -0.89
N VAL A 128 21.63 3.35 -1.35
CA VAL A 128 21.73 4.79 -1.18
C VAL A 128 21.90 5.15 0.30
N LYS A 129 21.05 4.60 1.16
CA LYS A 129 21.10 4.92 2.59
C LYS A 129 22.39 4.43 3.24
N GLN A 130 22.81 3.19 2.98
CA GLN A 130 24.01 2.64 3.61
C GLN A 130 25.28 3.36 3.11
N LEU A 131 25.35 3.70 1.84
CA LEU A 131 26.45 4.50 1.29
C LEU A 131 26.50 5.90 1.88
N ALA A 132 25.34 6.57 1.99
CA ALA A 132 25.24 7.88 2.63
C ALA A 132 25.69 7.82 4.10
N SER A 133 25.31 6.78 4.86
CA SER A 133 25.76 6.60 6.25
C SER A 133 27.27 6.39 6.40
N LEU A 134 27.94 5.95 5.34
CA LEU A 134 29.39 5.79 5.28
C LEU A 134 30.11 7.06 4.79
N GLY A 135 29.38 8.11 4.43
CA GLY A 135 29.94 9.32 3.83
C GLY A 135 30.40 9.16 2.38
N LEU A 136 29.96 8.09 1.69
CA LEU A 136 30.33 7.78 0.32
C LEU A 136 29.38 8.46 -0.69
N ILE A 137 29.32 9.80 -0.63
CA ILE A 137 28.43 10.61 -1.49
C ILE A 137 28.71 10.41 -2.99
N PRO A 138 29.97 10.38 -3.48
CA PRO A 138 30.24 10.16 -4.91
C PRO A 138 29.73 8.80 -5.41
N GLU A 139 29.77 7.77 -4.56
CA GLU A 139 29.25 6.45 -4.88
C GLU A 139 27.71 6.45 -4.93
N VAL A 140 27.05 7.23 -4.06
CA VAL A 140 25.59 7.44 -4.13
C VAL A 140 25.21 8.09 -5.46
N GLU A 141 25.90 9.15 -5.86
CA GLU A 141 25.66 9.86 -7.12
C GLU A 141 25.80 8.91 -8.32
N LYS A 142 26.88 8.12 -8.37
CA LYS A 142 27.06 7.10 -9.43
C LYS A 142 25.93 6.09 -9.46
N LEU A 143 25.43 5.66 -8.29
CA LEU A 143 24.36 4.67 -8.20
C LEU A 143 23.03 5.23 -8.72
N ILE A 144 22.74 6.50 -8.40
CA ILE A 144 21.58 7.23 -8.90
C ILE A 144 21.71 7.46 -10.42
N GLU A 145 22.90 7.83 -10.91
CA GLU A 145 23.14 7.98 -12.35
C GLU A 145 22.92 6.70 -13.14
N ILE A 146 23.40 5.56 -12.62
CA ILE A 146 23.21 4.26 -13.27
C ILE A 146 21.72 3.92 -13.38
N GLU A 147 20.96 4.08 -12.29
CA GLU A 147 19.52 3.79 -12.31
C GLU A 147 18.74 4.77 -13.23
N ASN A 148 19.14 6.04 -13.27
CA ASN A 148 18.58 7.05 -14.17
C ASN A 148 18.97 6.84 -15.65
N ARG A 149 20.07 6.16 -15.95
CA ARG A 149 20.40 5.76 -17.34
C ARG A 149 19.47 4.65 -17.83
N ASP A 150 19.05 3.77 -16.92
CA ASP A 150 18.05 2.74 -17.21
C ASP A 150 16.61 3.32 -17.21
N THR A 151 16.42 4.55 -16.71
CA THR A 151 15.15 5.28 -16.65
C THR A 151 15.30 6.76 -17.09
N HIS A 152 15.35 7.03 -18.40
CA HIS A 152 15.49 8.35 -19.05
C HIS A 152 15.66 9.62 -18.15
N SER A 153 16.93 10.08 -18.08
CA SER A 153 17.51 11.41 -17.76
C SER A 153 16.77 12.39 -16.83
N LEU A 154 17.34 12.66 -15.65
CA LEU A 154 16.85 13.64 -14.67
C LEU A 154 18.03 14.43 -14.04
N ASP A 155 17.87 15.75 -13.84
CA ASP A 155 18.92 16.67 -13.34
C ASP A 155 19.07 16.72 -11.81
N SER A 156 20.12 17.37 -11.32
CA SER A 156 20.44 17.71 -9.91
C SER A 156 19.28 18.14 -8.99
N GLU A 157 18.23 18.83 -9.45
CA GLU A 157 17.03 19.12 -8.64
C GLU A 157 16.25 17.85 -8.24
N GLN A 158 16.53 16.73 -8.91
CA GLN A 158 15.89 15.44 -8.71
C GLN A 158 16.66 14.52 -7.75
N LEU A 159 17.92 14.85 -7.43
CA LEU A 159 18.65 14.25 -6.30
C LEU A 159 18.00 14.60 -4.95
N GLU A 160 17.38 15.78 -4.82
CA GLU A 160 16.59 16.10 -3.62
C GLU A 160 15.20 15.43 -3.66
N LYS A 161 14.70 15.10 -4.86
CA LYS A 161 13.46 14.33 -5.06
C LYS A 161 13.64 12.84 -4.83
N SER A 162 14.85 12.28 -4.87
CA SER A 162 15.11 10.88 -4.49
C SER A 162 15.02 10.67 -2.97
N ARG A 163 15.27 11.70 -2.14
CA ARG A 163 14.86 11.70 -0.71
C ARG A 163 13.35 11.70 -0.52
N ILE A 164 12.59 12.35 -1.42
CA ILE A 164 11.12 12.27 -1.45
C ILE A 164 10.66 10.88 -1.93
N ASN A 165 11.45 10.25 -2.80
CA ASN A 165 11.24 8.88 -3.23
C ASN A 165 11.52 7.90 -2.09
N TYR A 166 12.42 8.19 -1.14
CA TYR A 166 12.65 7.36 0.06
C TYR A 166 11.37 7.18 0.90
N GLU A 167 10.57 8.22 1.13
CA GLU A 167 9.31 8.08 1.89
C GLU A 167 8.21 7.38 1.09
N ALA A 168 8.15 7.58 -0.24
CA ALA A 168 7.23 6.87 -1.13
C ALA A 168 7.60 5.38 -1.26
N VAL A 169 8.89 5.09 -1.37
CA VAL A 169 9.47 3.75 -1.37
C VAL A 169 9.35 3.10 0.01
N LYS A 170 9.51 3.87 1.09
CA LYS A 170 9.23 3.46 2.46
C LYS A 170 7.80 3.04 2.63
N ALA A 171 6.85 3.86 2.17
CA ALA A 171 5.45 3.49 2.07
C ALA A 171 5.25 2.21 1.21
N PHE A 172 5.95 2.08 0.09
CA PHE A 172 5.90 0.92 -0.83
C PHE A 172 6.42 -0.40 -0.22
N ALA A 173 7.43 -0.41 0.65
CA ALA A 173 7.80 -1.66 1.37
C ALA A 173 7.13 -1.84 2.73
N ILE A 174 6.52 -0.80 3.34
CA ILE A 174 5.48 -0.97 4.39
C ILE A 174 4.32 -1.81 3.82
N SER A 175 4.12 -1.73 2.52
CA SER A 175 3.06 -2.43 1.78
C SER A 175 3.45 -3.73 1.08
N GLY A 176 4.62 -4.31 1.40
CA GLY A 176 4.97 -5.70 1.08
C GLY A 176 5.02 -6.05 -0.41
N GLY A 177 5.93 -5.44 -1.18
CA GLY A 177 6.06 -5.77 -2.61
C GLY A 177 6.64 -7.17 -2.92
N SER A 178 5.91 -7.95 -3.73
CA SER A 178 6.35 -8.61 -4.99
C SER A 178 5.48 -9.84 -5.39
N TYR A 179 4.92 -9.90 -6.61
CA TYR A 179 5.14 -11.02 -7.56
C TYR A 179 4.58 -10.75 -8.98
N LEU A 180 5.38 -11.12 -10.00
CA LEU A 180 5.10 -11.48 -11.41
C LEU A 180 3.97 -10.74 -12.17
N ALA A 181 4.34 -9.66 -12.87
CA ALA A 181 3.70 -9.34 -14.14
C ALA A 181 4.58 -9.94 -15.25
N ASP A 182 3.97 -10.71 -16.14
CA ASP A 182 4.50 -11.00 -17.46
C ASP A 182 4.90 -9.67 -18.13
N ASP A 183 5.89 -9.67 -19.02
CA ASP A 183 6.53 -8.45 -19.56
C ASP A 183 5.58 -7.57 -20.42
N THR A 184 4.31 -7.96 -20.52
CA THR A 184 3.21 -7.10 -20.97
C THR A 184 2.64 -6.34 -19.76
N ASN A 185 3.22 -5.18 -19.44
CA ASN A 185 2.75 -4.22 -18.41
C ASN A 185 1.31 -3.68 -18.62
N GLU A 186 0.53 -4.30 -19.51
CA GLU A 186 -0.84 -3.91 -19.79
C GLU A 186 -1.77 -4.55 -18.76
N LYS A 187 -2.53 -3.70 -18.06
CA LYS A 187 -3.65 -4.16 -17.22
C LYS A 187 -4.58 -4.97 -18.12
N PRO A 188 -5.16 -6.08 -17.65
CA PRO A 188 -6.10 -6.84 -18.46
C PRO A 188 -7.27 -5.94 -18.86
N ASP A 189 -7.60 -5.92 -20.15
CA ASP A 189 -8.72 -5.13 -20.67
C ASP A 189 -10.06 -5.58 -20.05
N ASN A 190 -10.19 -6.87 -19.76
CA ASN A 190 -11.33 -7.45 -19.06
C ASN A 190 -10.94 -8.67 -18.22
N ILE A 191 -11.80 -8.97 -17.25
CA ILE A 191 -11.76 -10.14 -16.39
C ILE A 191 -13.20 -10.64 -16.26
N SER A 192 -13.52 -11.79 -16.86
CA SER A 192 -14.85 -12.39 -16.73
C SER A 192 -15.03 -13.01 -15.35
N LEU A 193 -15.70 -12.27 -14.44
CA LEU A 193 -15.94 -12.74 -13.08
C LEU A 193 -16.76 -14.06 -13.06
N GLN A 194 -17.73 -14.18 -13.96
CA GLN A 194 -18.57 -15.38 -14.08
C GLN A 194 -17.77 -16.60 -14.53
N GLU A 195 -16.83 -16.44 -15.47
CA GLU A 195 -15.96 -17.54 -15.89
C GLU A 195 -15.09 -18.01 -14.73
N ILE A 196 -14.45 -17.09 -13.99
CA ILE A 196 -13.60 -17.46 -12.86
C ILE A 196 -14.41 -18.22 -11.79
N LEU A 197 -15.63 -17.77 -11.48
CA LEU A 197 -16.52 -18.46 -10.55
C LEU A 197 -16.96 -19.83 -11.08
N SER A 198 -17.23 -19.96 -12.39
CA SER A 198 -17.60 -21.24 -13.01
C SER A 198 -16.49 -22.29 -12.96
N MET A 199 -15.23 -21.87 -12.86
CA MET A 199 -14.07 -22.76 -12.65
C MET A 199 -13.98 -23.29 -11.20
N GLY A 200 -14.91 -22.91 -10.31
CA GLY A 200 -14.92 -23.33 -8.90
C GLY A 200 -13.82 -22.72 -8.05
N LYS A 201 -13.13 -21.69 -8.56
CA LYS A 201 -12.05 -20.99 -7.86
C LYS A 201 -12.59 -20.07 -6.79
N ASP A 202 -11.79 -19.92 -5.74
CA ASP A 202 -12.02 -18.96 -4.68
C ASP A 202 -11.50 -17.58 -5.13
N VAL A 203 -12.36 -16.56 -5.15
CA VAL A 203 -12.03 -15.22 -5.67
C VAL A 203 -12.20 -14.15 -4.60
N ASP A 204 -11.22 -13.27 -4.46
CA ASP A 204 -11.37 -12.06 -3.63
C ASP A 204 -11.52 -10.84 -4.54
N LEU A 205 -12.69 -10.22 -4.55
CA LEU A 205 -12.94 -8.96 -5.23
C LEU A 205 -12.63 -7.81 -4.27
N VAL A 206 -11.52 -7.11 -4.50
CA VAL A 206 -10.96 -6.14 -3.54
C VAL A 206 -11.18 -4.71 -4.02
N VAL A 207 -11.90 -3.93 -3.23
CA VAL A 207 -12.03 -2.48 -3.38
C VAL A 207 -10.97 -1.79 -2.52
N ALA A 208 -10.03 -1.11 -3.18
CA ALA A 208 -8.90 -0.48 -2.52
C ALA A 208 -8.59 0.93 -3.06
N GLY A 209 -7.49 1.52 -2.59
CA GLY A 209 -7.03 2.86 -3.00
C GLY A 209 -6.91 3.85 -1.84
N MET A 210 -6.79 5.12 -2.19
CA MET A 210 -6.66 6.20 -1.22
C MET A 210 -7.91 6.31 -0.31
N ARG A 211 -7.78 6.93 0.86
CA ARG A 211 -8.96 7.17 1.71
C ARG A 211 -9.78 8.32 1.11
N HIS A 212 -11.11 8.24 1.25
CA HIS A 212 -12.06 9.28 0.79
C HIS A 212 -12.16 9.50 -0.73
N SER A 213 -11.70 8.56 -1.56
CA SER A 213 -11.81 8.56 -3.03
C SER A 213 -13.05 7.85 -3.59
N GLY A 214 -14.07 7.60 -2.76
CA GLY A 214 -15.27 6.89 -3.21
C GLY A 214 -15.20 5.37 -3.15
N SER A 215 -14.21 4.79 -2.44
CA SER A 215 -14.15 3.34 -2.18
C SER A 215 -15.42 2.75 -1.57
N THR A 216 -16.16 3.51 -0.73
CA THR A 216 -17.48 3.06 -0.22
C THR A 216 -18.55 3.03 -1.32
N ALA A 217 -18.54 3.99 -2.26
CA ALA A 217 -19.48 4.01 -3.37
C ALA A 217 -19.22 2.81 -4.30
N LEU A 218 -17.96 2.60 -4.69
CA LEU A 218 -17.55 1.44 -5.49
C LEU A 218 -17.89 0.12 -4.82
N PHE A 219 -17.63 -0.02 -3.51
CA PHE A 219 -18.01 -1.22 -2.75
C PHE A 219 -19.51 -1.51 -2.87
N ASN A 220 -20.37 -0.50 -2.72
CA ASN A 220 -21.81 -0.70 -2.84
C ASN A 220 -22.28 -0.94 -4.28
N ILE A 221 -21.64 -0.33 -5.29
CA ILE A 221 -21.90 -0.64 -6.70
C ILE A 221 -21.65 -2.13 -6.95
N LEU A 222 -20.48 -2.65 -6.54
CA LEU A 222 -20.14 -4.07 -6.69
C LEU A 222 -21.08 -4.97 -5.88
N ARG A 223 -21.39 -4.60 -4.63
CA ARG A 223 -22.34 -5.35 -3.79
C ARG A 223 -23.70 -5.49 -4.47
N LEU A 224 -24.26 -4.39 -4.97
CA LEU A 224 -25.57 -4.38 -5.65
C LEU A 224 -25.52 -5.15 -6.98
N ILE A 225 -24.41 -5.07 -7.72
CA ILE A 225 -24.19 -5.89 -8.93
C ILE A 225 -24.26 -7.39 -8.56
N LEU A 226 -23.51 -7.82 -7.55
CA LEU A 226 -23.49 -9.23 -7.12
C LEU A 226 -24.85 -9.70 -6.61
N GLU A 227 -25.57 -8.88 -5.83
CA GLU A 227 -26.93 -9.16 -5.37
C GLU A 227 -27.90 -9.30 -6.55
N SER A 228 -27.82 -8.42 -7.57
CA SER A 228 -28.68 -8.47 -8.75
C SER A 228 -28.46 -9.69 -9.65
N LEU A 229 -27.27 -10.30 -9.54
CA LEU A 229 -26.90 -11.53 -10.24
C LEU A 229 -27.15 -12.79 -9.41
N GLU A 230 -27.69 -12.64 -8.19
CA GLU A 230 -27.92 -13.73 -7.24
C GLU A 230 -26.65 -14.55 -6.93
N ILE A 231 -25.48 -13.90 -6.98
CA ILE A 231 -24.20 -14.52 -6.63
C ILE A 231 -24.07 -14.53 -5.10
N GLU A 232 -23.76 -15.68 -4.51
CA GLU A 232 -23.49 -15.77 -3.08
C GLU A 232 -22.07 -15.25 -2.77
N PHE A 233 -21.95 -14.31 -1.84
CA PHE A 233 -20.66 -13.73 -1.44
C PHE A 233 -20.62 -13.35 0.05
N GLU A 234 -19.41 -13.32 0.61
CA GLU A 234 -19.14 -12.67 1.89
C GLU A 234 -18.64 -11.24 1.64
N SER A 235 -18.97 -10.27 2.47
CA SER A 235 -18.46 -8.90 2.27
C SER A 235 -18.20 -8.13 3.55
N GLY A 236 -17.35 -7.11 3.43
CA GLY A 236 -17.11 -6.14 4.49
C GLY A 236 -15.76 -5.46 4.44
N TYR A 237 -15.36 -4.89 5.59
CA TYR A 237 -14.18 -4.04 5.72
C TYR A 237 -13.00 -4.77 6.38
N SER A 238 -11.86 -4.82 5.68
CA SER A 238 -10.69 -5.62 6.05
C SER A 238 -9.96 -5.15 7.31
N GLU A 239 -10.08 -3.86 7.65
CA GLU A 239 -9.50 -3.30 8.89
C GLU A 239 -10.27 -3.73 10.15
N LYS A 240 -11.43 -4.43 9.99
CA LYS A 240 -12.12 -5.10 11.08
C LYS A 240 -11.68 -6.57 11.18
N THR A 241 -11.69 -7.11 12.41
CA THR A 241 -11.22 -8.45 12.77
C THR A 241 -11.84 -9.62 11.99
N TRP A 242 -13.05 -9.44 11.43
CA TRP A 242 -13.82 -10.52 10.81
C TRP A 242 -13.08 -11.23 9.66
N LEU A 243 -12.41 -10.49 8.77
CA LEU A 243 -11.74 -11.08 7.60
C LEU A 243 -10.53 -11.95 7.93
N ARG A 244 -9.89 -11.72 9.09
CA ARG A 244 -8.70 -12.49 9.52
C ARG A 244 -9.07 -13.77 10.27
N GLN A 245 -10.29 -13.86 10.79
CA GLN A 245 -10.68 -14.93 11.73
C GLN A 245 -11.79 -15.83 11.18
N SER A 246 -12.55 -15.36 10.18
CA SER A 246 -13.62 -16.17 9.59
C SER A 246 -13.06 -17.22 8.63
N ARG A 247 -13.55 -18.46 8.77
CA ARG A 247 -13.44 -19.44 7.71
C ARG A 247 -14.29 -18.95 6.53
N ARG A 248 -13.71 -19.01 5.33
CA ARG A 248 -14.40 -18.71 4.07
C ARG A 248 -15.54 -19.71 3.88
N ASN A 249 -16.78 -19.21 3.78
CA ASN A 249 -17.96 -20.04 3.53
C ASN A 249 -18.44 -19.95 2.09
N THR A 250 -18.02 -18.93 1.34
CA THR A 250 -18.46 -18.67 -0.03
C THR A 250 -17.29 -18.64 -1.01
N LYS A 251 -17.58 -18.85 -2.30
CA LYS A 251 -16.58 -18.79 -3.38
C LYS A 251 -16.13 -17.38 -3.70
N LEU A 252 -16.90 -16.36 -3.34
CA LEU A 252 -16.58 -14.95 -3.59
C LEU A 252 -16.55 -14.14 -2.30
N ARG A 253 -15.49 -13.34 -2.12
CA ARG A 253 -15.45 -12.32 -1.06
C ARG A 253 -15.33 -10.93 -1.67
N LEU A 254 -16.20 -10.01 -1.27
CA LEU A 254 -16.11 -8.59 -1.61
C LEU A 254 -15.48 -7.83 -0.43
N ILE A 255 -14.22 -7.43 -0.59
CA ILE A 255 -13.40 -6.88 0.48
C ILE A 255 -13.13 -5.41 0.22
N LYS A 256 -13.46 -4.53 1.16
CA LYS A 256 -12.98 -3.15 1.13
C LYS A 256 -11.77 -2.98 2.05
N THR A 257 -10.70 -2.33 1.59
CA THR A 257 -9.52 -2.05 2.41
C THR A 257 -8.82 -0.75 2.02
N HIS A 258 -8.14 -0.11 2.97
CA HIS A 258 -7.14 0.92 2.70
C HIS A 258 -5.74 0.52 3.19
N GLU A 259 -5.65 -0.50 4.04
CA GLU A 259 -4.40 -1.12 4.45
C GLU A 259 -3.90 -2.05 3.38
N ILE A 260 -2.61 -1.91 3.06
CA ILE A 260 -1.98 -2.83 2.14
C ILE A 260 -1.73 -4.16 2.85
N ARG A 261 -2.02 -5.24 2.13
CA ARG A 261 -2.11 -6.58 2.65
C ARG A 261 -1.45 -7.55 1.68
N ASP A 262 -0.35 -8.15 2.11
CA ASP A 262 0.39 -9.20 1.40
C ASP A 262 -0.57 -10.34 0.96
N ASP A 263 -1.52 -10.72 1.82
CA ASP A 263 -2.48 -11.80 1.53
C ASP A 263 -3.47 -11.46 0.39
N LEU A 264 -3.77 -10.17 0.19
CA LEU A 264 -4.62 -9.73 -0.93
C LEU A 264 -3.80 -9.50 -2.20
N ILE A 265 -2.58 -8.98 -2.09
CA ILE A 265 -1.71 -8.72 -3.24
C ILE A 265 -1.22 -10.04 -3.87
N PHE A 266 -0.82 -11.01 -3.05
CA PHE A 266 -0.30 -12.29 -3.52
C PHE A 266 -1.38 -13.36 -3.68
N GLY A 267 -2.60 -13.08 -3.24
CA GLY A 267 -3.74 -13.95 -3.39
C GLY A 267 -4.33 -13.91 -4.81
N GLN A 268 -5.38 -14.72 -5.03
CA GLN A 268 -6.18 -14.66 -6.26
C GLN A 268 -7.22 -13.54 -6.15
N ALA A 269 -6.74 -12.29 -6.02
CA ALA A 269 -7.59 -11.13 -5.84
C ALA A 269 -7.77 -10.34 -7.15
N ILE A 270 -9.02 -9.97 -7.45
CA ILE A 270 -9.33 -8.93 -8.45
C ILE A 270 -9.35 -7.59 -7.72
N ILE A 271 -8.24 -6.86 -7.82
CA ILE A 271 -8.08 -5.55 -7.17
C ILE A 271 -8.61 -4.44 -8.06
N ILE A 272 -9.57 -3.67 -7.54
CA ILE A 272 -10.14 -2.47 -8.14
C ILE A 272 -9.77 -1.29 -7.23
N SER A 273 -8.89 -0.42 -7.72
CA SER A 273 -8.47 0.77 -6.99
C SER A 273 -9.41 1.95 -7.27
N THR A 274 -9.44 2.93 -6.36
CA THR A 274 -10.15 4.19 -6.54
C THR A 274 -9.19 5.36 -6.61
N VAL A 275 -9.47 6.30 -7.50
CA VAL A 275 -8.74 7.57 -7.64
C VAL A 275 -9.71 8.74 -7.54
N ARG A 276 -9.24 9.82 -6.91
CA ARG A 276 -9.96 11.09 -6.75
C ARG A 276 -8.95 12.24 -6.64
N ASP A 277 -9.36 13.46 -6.93
CA ASP A 277 -8.55 14.64 -6.66
C ASP A 277 -8.08 14.66 -5.19
N LEU A 278 -6.76 14.72 -4.97
CA LEU A 278 -6.17 14.69 -3.62
C LEU A 278 -6.73 15.80 -2.74
N ARG A 279 -6.97 16.99 -3.29
CA ARG A 279 -7.49 18.14 -2.54
C ARG A 279 -8.90 17.84 -2.01
N ASP A 280 -9.74 17.22 -2.83
CA ASP A 280 -11.07 16.79 -2.42
C ASP A 280 -11.05 15.62 -1.42
N THR A 281 -10.07 14.72 -1.49
CA THR A 281 -9.91 13.69 -0.45
C THR A 281 -9.57 14.30 0.91
N VAL A 282 -8.69 15.31 0.93
CA VAL A 282 -8.29 16.02 2.14
C VAL A 282 -9.47 16.82 2.70
N ALA A 283 -10.20 17.54 1.84
CA ALA A 283 -11.40 18.26 2.21
C ALA A 283 -12.48 17.32 2.80
N SER A 284 -12.69 16.15 2.19
CA SER A 284 -13.60 15.14 2.73
C SER A 284 -13.15 14.65 4.12
N ALA A 285 -11.86 14.40 4.32
CA ALA A 285 -11.33 14.01 5.63
C ALA A 285 -11.49 15.12 6.68
N ALA A 286 -11.26 16.37 6.30
CA ALA A 286 -11.42 17.55 7.14
C ALA A 286 -12.88 17.73 7.62
N ARG A 287 -13.86 17.72 6.70
CA ARG A 287 -15.30 17.83 7.04
C ARG A 287 -15.75 16.75 8.00
N ARG A 288 -15.20 15.55 7.84
CA ARG A 288 -15.52 14.38 8.67
C ARG A 288 -14.77 14.34 10.00
N LYS A 289 -13.90 15.32 10.27
CA LYS A 289 -12.99 15.33 11.43
C LYS A 289 -12.23 14.01 11.56
N PHE A 290 -11.74 13.47 10.43
CA PHE A 290 -11.08 12.18 10.40
C PHE A 290 -9.82 12.21 11.26
N LYS A 291 -9.68 11.27 12.19
CA LYS A 291 -8.62 11.27 13.20
C LYS A 291 -7.22 11.41 12.60
N GLN A 292 -6.93 10.67 11.52
CA GLN A 292 -5.61 10.70 10.90
C GLN A 292 -5.34 12.05 10.21
N TYR A 293 -6.36 12.69 9.64
CA TYR A 293 -6.24 14.05 9.12
C TYR A 293 -5.94 15.05 10.25
N GLN A 294 -6.64 14.94 11.40
CA GLN A 294 -6.38 15.82 12.55
C GLN A 294 -4.96 15.68 13.10
N GLN A 295 -4.33 14.52 12.92
CA GLN A 295 -2.96 14.25 13.36
C GLN A 295 -1.91 14.76 12.37
N LEU A 296 -2.16 14.61 11.06
CA LEU A 296 -1.18 14.91 10.01
C LEU A 296 -1.29 16.35 9.47
N GLY A 297 -2.48 16.95 9.49
CA GLY A 297 -2.76 18.19 8.76
C GLY A 297 -3.01 17.95 7.27
N ALA A 298 -3.38 19.00 6.53
CA ALA A 298 -3.85 18.90 5.15
C ALA A 298 -2.79 18.36 4.17
N VAL A 299 -1.59 18.96 4.19
CA VAL A 299 -0.51 18.65 3.25
C VAL A 299 0.02 17.22 3.44
N GLU A 300 0.32 16.82 4.69
CA GLU A 300 0.83 15.47 4.97
C GLU A 300 -0.24 14.39 4.76
N TYR A 301 -1.51 14.69 5.02
CA TYR A 301 -2.60 13.79 4.68
C TYR A 301 -2.74 13.58 3.17
N ALA A 302 -2.52 14.63 2.35
CA ALA A 302 -2.51 14.51 0.90
C ALA A 302 -1.40 13.57 0.41
N LYS A 303 -0.17 13.72 0.95
CA LYS A 303 0.95 12.82 0.64
C LYS A 303 0.64 11.37 1.03
N PHE A 304 0.07 11.17 2.22
CA PHE A 304 -0.35 9.85 2.69
C PHE A 304 -1.36 9.20 1.73
N ASN A 305 -2.38 9.94 1.28
CA ASN A 305 -3.37 9.44 0.32
C ASN A 305 -2.76 9.17 -1.06
N ARG A 306 -1.85 10.03 -1.53
CA ARG A 306 -1.09 9.80 -2.77
C ARG A 306 -0.33 8.49 -2.71
N SER A 307 0.43 8.25 -1.63
CA SER A 307 1.18 7.01 -1.45
C SER A 307 0.27 5.79 -1.46
N LEU A 308 -0.88 5.83 -0.76
CA LEU A 308 -1.87 4.75 -0.80
C LEU A 308 -2.36 4.47 -2.23
N HIS A 309 -2.66 5.52 -3.00
CA HIS A 309 -3.06 5.35 -4.39
C HIS A 309 -1.96 4.75 -5.24
N GLU A 310 -0.73 5.28 -5.17
CA GLU A 310 0.40 4.77 -5.95
C GLU A 310 0.61 3.27 -5.67
N MET A 311 0.57 2.88 -4.39
CA MET A 311 0.75 1.49 -3.98
C MET A 311 -0.38 0.58 -4.45
N TRP A 312 -1.64 0.99 -4.31
CA TRP A 312 -2.77 0.19 -4.76
C TRP A 312 -2.91 0.14 -6.27
N ASN A 313 -2.67 1.26 -6.97
CA ASN A 313 -2.80 1.36 -8.42
C ASN A 313 -1.78 0.48 -9.15
N LEU A 314 -0.59 0.28 -8.55
CA LEU A 314 0.41 -0.67 -9.05
C LEU A 314 -0.07 -2.13 -9.02
N GLN A 315 -0.99 -2.47 -8.13
CA GLN A 315 -1.56 -3.82 -7.99
C GLN A 315 -2.97 -3.93 -8.59
N ALA A 316 -3.53 -2.81 -9.07
CA ALA A 316 -4.92 -2.75 -9.48
C ALA A 316 -5.09 -3.21 -10.93
N HIS A 317 -6.05 -4.11 -11.13
CA HIS A 317 -6.50 -4.55 -12.44
C HIS A 317 -7.40 -3.48 -13.09
N TYR A 318 -8.12 -2.70 -12.27
CA TYR A 318 -8.95 -1.59 -12.72
C TYR A 318 -8.82 -0.37 -11.80
N THR A 319 -8.94 0.83 -12.38
CA THR A 319 -8.91 2.09 -11.63
C THR A 319 -10.24 2.82 -11.83
N PHE A 320 -11.01 2.90 -10.76
CA PHE A 320 -12.30 3.60 -10.72
C PHE A 320 -12.09 5.09 -10.43
N ASN A 321 -12.39 5.93 -11.41
CA ASN A 321 -12.30 7.37 -11.30
C ASN A 321 -13.56 7.94 -10.65
N TYR A 322 -13.41 8.58 -9.50
CA TYR A 322 -14.55 9.09 -8.73
C TYR A 322 -15.24 10.25 -9.44
N GLU A 323 -14.49 11.18 -10.01
CA GLU A 323 -15.01 12.34 -10.73
C GLU A 323 -15.87 11.93 -11.92
N GLN A 324 -15.41 10.97 -12.72
CA GLN A 324 -16.20 10.39 -13.81
C GLN A 324 -17.49 9.75 -13.29
N PHE A 325 -17.45 9.03 -12.17
CA PHE A 325 -18.65 8.48 -11.57
C PHE A 325 -19.64 9.56 -11.11
N ILE A 326 -19.15 10.71 -10.63
CA ILE A 326 -20.01 11.82 -10.24
C ILE A 326 -20.65 12.51 -11.45
N THR A 327 -19.89 12.71 -12.53
CA THR A 327 -20.38 13.44 -13.72
C THR A 327 -21.19 12.55 -14.66
N GLU A 328 -20.77 11.30 -14.83
CA GLU A 328 -21.27 10.35 -15.82
C GLU A 328 -21.42 8.94 -15.18
N PRO A 329 -22.30 8.78 -14.19
CA PRO A 329 -22.40 7.54 -13.41
C PRO A 329 -22.71 6.32 -14.28
N ASP A 330 -23.56 6.46 -15.31
CA ASP A 330 -23.89 5.37 -16.23
C ASP A 330 -22.65 4.87 -17.00
N ILE A 331 -21.79 5.79 -17.45
CA ILE A 331 -20.57 5.48 -18.20
C ILE A 331 -19.56 4.78 -17.28
N ALA A 332 -19.34 5.33 -16.08
CA ALA A 332 -18.42 4.75 -15.11
C ALA A 332 -18.83 3.33 -14.68
N VAL A 333 -20.13 3.10 -14.45
CA VAL A 333 -20.67 1.78 -14.10
C VAL A 333 -20.63 0.84 -15.31
N SER A 334 -20.94 1.32 -16.51
CA SER A 334 -20.85 0.51 -17.74
C SER A 334 -19.42 0.03 -18.00
N ALA A 335 -18.42 0.91 -17.84
CA ALA A 335 -17.01 0.55 -17.98
C ALA A 335 -16.58 -0.51 -16.95
N LEU A 336 -17.01 -0.36 -15.69
CA LEU A 336 -16.76 -1.35 -14.63
C LEU A 336 -17.40 -2.70 -14.93
N LEU A 337 -18.64 -2.72 -15.43
CA LEU A 337 -19.34 -3.94 -15.84
C LEU A 337 -18.64 -4.62 -17.03
N GLY A 338 -18.21 -3.84 -18.02
CA GLY A 338 -17.43 -4.32 -19.16
C GLY A 338 -16.10 -4.95 -18.73
N PHE A 339 -15.39 -4.28 -17.82
CA PHE A 339 -14.18 -4.83 -17.20
C PHE A 339 -14.44 -6.15 -16.47
N LEU A 340 -15.57 -6.30 -15.76
CA LEU A 340 -15.93 -7.54 -15.05
C LEU A 340 -16.58 -8.62 -15.94
N GLY A 341 -16.75 -8.37 -17.24
CA GLY A 341 -17.44 -9.27 -18.16
C GLY A 341 -18.93 -9.47 -17.83
N ILE A 342 -19.59 -8.47 -17.24
CA ILE A 342 -21.00 -8.54 -16.81
C ILE A 342 -21.86 -7.73 -17.77
N GLN A 343 -22.87 -8.36 -18.39
CA GLN A 343 -23.74 -7.70 -19.39
C GLN A 343 -25.20 -7.54 -18.94
N SER A 344 -25.65 -8.28 -17.93
CA SER A 344 -27.08 -8.43 -17.60
C SER A 344 -27.62 -7.47 -16.54
N VAL A 345 -26.86 -6.45 -16.15
CA VAL A 345 -27.26 -5.52 -15.07
C VAL A 345 -27.98 -4.29 -15.65
N ASN A 346 -29.17 -3.98 -15.11
CA ASN A 346 -29.87 -2.73 -15.42
C ASN A 346 -29.22 -1.56 -14.65
N ILE A 347 -28.37 -0.79 -15.32
CA ILE A 347 -27.60 0.31 -14.73
C ILE A 347 -28.51 1.38 -14.09
N ALA A 348 -29.61 1.76 -14.74
CA ALA A 348 -30.54 2.76 -14.21
C ALA A 348 -31.17 2.31 -12.88
N LYS A 349 -31.59 1.04 -12.80
CA LYS A 349 -32.11 0.45 -11.57
C LYS A 349 -31.03 0.39 -10.48
N LEU A 350 -29.82 -0.05 -10.83
CA LEU A 350 -28.68 -0.13 -9.91
C LEU A 350 -28.35 1.25 -9.30
N LEU A 351 -28.30 2.30 -10.12
CA LEU A 351 -28.02 3.67 -9.66
C LEU A 351 -29.15 4.22 -8.79
N ALA A 352 -30.41 3.92 -9.11
CA ALA A 352 -31.54 4.27 -8.26
C ALA A 352 -31.44 3.60 -6.88
N GLU A 353 -31.10 2.31 -6.84
CA GLU A 353 -30.88 1.57 -5.60
C GLU A 353 -29.69 2.13 -4.80
N LEU A 354 -28.56 2.40 -5.46
CA LEU A 354 -27.38 3.00 -4.84
C LEU A 354 -27.68 4.33 -4.16
N ASN A 355 -28.49 5.18 -4.80
CA ASN A 355 -28.90 6.48 -4.24
C ASN A 355 -29.90 6.35 -3.09
N SER A 356 -30.61 5.21 -3.00
CA SER A 356 -31.58 4.94 -1.94
C SER A 356 -31.00 4.23 -0.73
N LEU A 357 -29.69 3.92 -0.71
CA LEU A 357 -29.08 3.12 0.34
C LEU A 357 -29.18 3.79 1.72
N PRO A 358 -29.51 3.01 2.78
CA PRO A 358 -29.51 3.50 4.14
C PRO A 358 -28.10 3.89 4.58
N THR A 359 -27.99 4.95 5.38
CA THR A 359 -26.72 5.41 5.94
C THR A 359 -26.49 4.96 7.39
N ASP A 360 -27.42 4.19 7.95
CA ASP A 360 -27.42 3.68 9.33
C ASP A 360 -27.10 2.17 9.41
N ASP A 361 -27.05 1.46 8.28
CA ASP A 361 -26.63 0.06 8.21
C ASP A 361 -25.14 -0.06 7.84
N TRP A 362 -24.28 0.27 8.80
CA TRP A 362 -22.82 0.26 8.59
C TRP A 362 -22.31 -1.13 8.21
N ASP A 363 -22.83 -2.20 8.82
CA ASP A 363 -22.25 -3.53 8.64
C ASP A 363 -22.50 -4.09 7.23
N LYS A 364 -23.61 -3.72 6.59
CA LYS A 364 -23.88 -4.06 5.19
C LYS A 364 -23.30 -3.05 4.19
N THR A 365 -23.56 -1.76 4.40
CA THR A 365 -23.29 -0.74 3.37
C THR A 365 -21.93 -0.07 3.53
N LEU A 366 -21.31 -0.15 4.71
CA LEU A 366 -20.14 0.66 5.08
C LEU A 366 -20.38 2.17 4.89
N LEU A 367 -21.65 2.61 4.89
CA LEU A 367 -22.06 4.01 4.88
C LEU A 367 -22.34 4.47 6.31
N SER A 368 -22.01 5.73 6.55
CA SER A 368 -22.42 6.48 7.74
C SER A 368 -23.01 7.81 7.26
N PRO A 369 -23.78 8.53 8.09
CA PRO A 369 -24.35 9.82 7.71
C PRO A 369 -23.28 10.84 7.28
N THR A 370 -22.04 10.67 7.75
CA THR A 370 -20.89 11.52 7.40
C THR A 370 -20.19 11.14 6.09
N HIS A 371 -20.66 10.11 5.37
CA HIS A 371 -20.09 9.76 4.05
C HIS A 371 -20.67 10.61 2.90
N VAL A 372 -21.89 11.14 3.06
CA VAL A 372 -22.57 11.97 2.06
C VAL A 372 -22.51 13.43 2.53
N THR A 373 -21.37 14.09 2.26
CA THR A 373 -21.10 15.44 2.83
C THR A 373 -21.43 16.61 1.90
N ASP A 374 -21.60 16.36 0.61
CA ASP A 374 -21.93 17.38 -0.38
C ASP A 374 -22.65 16.69 -1.57
N PRO A 375 -23.88 17.10 -1.92
CA PRO A 375 -24.58 16.59 -3.09
C PRO A 375 -24.16 17.29 -4.40
N LYS A 376 -23.52 18.48 -4.36
CA LYS A 376 -23.10 19.22 -5.56
C LYS A 376 -21.72 18.79 -6.09
N ARG A 377 -20.84 18.29 -5.22
CA ARG A 377 -19.66 17.42 -5.49
C ARG A 377 -18.56 17.91 -6.45
N LEU A 378 -18.59 19.14 -6.95
CA LEU A 378 -17.52 19.68 -7.81
C LEU A 378 -16.62 20.64 -7.01
N LEU A 379 -15.33 20.31 -6.90
CA LEU A 379 -14.28 21.13 -6.27
C LEU A 379 -14.58 21.53 -4.81
N SER A 380 -15.14 20.62 -4.01
CA SER A 380 -15.54 20.88 -2.61
C SER A 380 -14.38 21.29 -1.70
N TYR A 381 -13.14 21.14 -2.16
CA TYR A 381 -11.96 21.56 -1.43
C TYR A 381 -11.84 23.06 -1.30
N THR A 382 -12.35 23.86 -2.24
CA THR A 382 -12.26 25.34 -2.16
C THR A 382 -13.05 25.90 -0.98
N ASP A 383 -14.13 25.22 -0.59
CA ASP A 383 -14.99 25.63 0.53
C ASP A 383 -14.50 25.10 1.88
N THR A 384 -13.51 24.21 1.89
CA THR A 384 -13.08 23.48 3.09
C THR A 384 -11.64 23.74 3.47
N LEU A 385 -10.73 23.82 2.50
CA LEU A 385 -9.30 24.01 2.73
C LEU A 385 -8.96 25.49 2.67
N SER A 386 -7.93 25.90 3.40
CA SER A 386 -7.35 27.22 3.18
C SER A 386 -6.74 27.30 1.77
N GLN A 387 -6.68 28.50 1.20
CA GLN A 387 -6.05 28.71 -0.09
C GLN A 387 -4.57 28.25 -0.07
N ASP A 388 -3.85 28.55 1.01
CA ASP A 388 -2.44 28.15 1.20
C ASP A 388 -2.27 26.63 1.23
N ASP A 389 -3.16 25.90 1.93
CA ASP A 389 -3.14 24.43 1.93
C ASP A 389 -3.41 23.86 0.54
N ALA A 390 -4.42 24.39 -0.17
CA ALA A 390 -4.79 23.90 -1.51
C ALA A 390 -3.67 24.16 -2.54
N GLU A 391 -3.05 25.34 -2.51
CA GLU A 391 -1.91 25.70 -3.35
C GLU A 391 -0.68 24.85 -3.01
N THR A 392 -0.41 24.62 -1.73
CA THR A 392 0.71 23.78 -1.29
C THR A 392 0.52 22.33 -1.70
N ILE A 393 -0.68 21.76 -1.53
CA ILE A 393 -1.02 20.41 -2.01
C ILE A 393 -0.82 20.35 -3.54
N THR A 394 -1.33 21.33 -4.28
CA THR A 394 -1.20 21.39 -5.74
C THR A 394 0.27 21.40 -6.16
N ARG A 395 1.07 22.29 -5.58
CA ARG A 395 2.51 22.44 -5.89
C ARG A 395 3.31 21.17 -5.57
N GLN A 396 3.08 20.56 -4.40
CA GLN A 396 3.84 19.37 -3.97
C GLN A 396 3.40 18.08 -4.67
N ASN A 397 2.22 18.06 -5.28
CA ASN A 397 1.66 16.89 -5.97
C ASN A 397 1.38 17.15 -7.46
N TYR A 398 1.93 18.22 -8.04
CA TYR A 398 1.58 18.69 -9.37
C TYR A 398 1.70 17.60 -10.45
N LYS A 399 2.83 16.86 -10.46
CA LYS A 399 3.03 15.76 -11.41
C LYS A 399 1.96 14.68 -11.29
N TRP A 400 1.58 14.33 -10.07
CA TRP A 400 0.56 13.32 -9.81
C TRP A 400 -0.82 13.82 -10.24
N LEU A 401 -1.16 15.07 -9.92
CA LEU A 401 -2.43 15.68 -10.29
C LEU A 401 -2.55 15.78 -11.82
N LEU A 402 -1.48 16.20 -12.51
CA LEU A 402 -1.44 16.31 -13.97
C LEU A 402 -1.61 14.93 -14.62
N ALA A 403 -0.89 13.93 -14.14
CA ALA A 403 -0.96 12.56 -14.67
C ALA A 403 -2.35 11.91 -14.50
N ASN A 404 -3.18 12.42 -13.58
CA ASN A 404 -4.55 11.95 -13.35
C ASN A 404 -5.62 12.94 -13.82
N GLY A 405 -5.26 14.00 -14.54
CA GLY A 405 -6.20 14.94 -15.17
C GLY A 405 -6.87 15.95 -14.23
N TYR A 406 -6.23 16.29 -13.10
CA TYR A 406 -6.78 17.23 -12.10
C TYR A 406 -6.23 18.66 -12.19
N VAL A 407 -5.24 18.91 -13.06
CA VAL A 407 -4.62 20.23 -13.30
C VAL A 407 -4.23 20.43 -14.76
#